data_AF-A0A4Y2SMT1-F1
#
_entry.id   AF-A0A4Y2SMT1-F1
#
_cell.length_a   1.000
_cell.length_b   1.000
_cell.length_c   1.000
_cell.angle_alpha   90.00
_cell.angle_beta   90.00
_cell.angle_gamma   90.00
#
_symmetry.space_group_name_H-M   'P 1'
#
loop_
_entity.id
_entity.type
_entity.pdbx_description
1 polymer ?
#
loop_
_entity_poly.entity_id
_entity_poly.type
_entity_poly.pdbx_seq_one_letter_code
_entity_poly.pdbx_strand_id
1 'polypeptide(L)'
;MRKNGWKNCIPGRWKEIHVINESILMKAAWNILKHFLTQKIKDRVIIHSEPSDLFDYFPRSIIPTQYGGTLLDHDMEDWIRRANREQEKNSIQGQPNFYSC
;
A
#
# COMPACT_ATOMS: atom_id res chain seq x y z
N MET A 1 22.98 14.93 -14.19
CA MET A 1 21.56 14.49 -14.20
C MET A 1 21.24 13.75 -12.91
N ARG A 2 20.49 14.37 -11.98
CA ARG A 2 20.23 13.82 -10.63
C ARG A 2 18.94 12.98 -10.63
N LYS A 3 19.06 11.65 -10.74
CA LYS A 3 17.94 10.69 -10.79
C LYS A 3 17.31 10.38 -9.41
N ASN A 4 16.86 11.34 -8.59
CA ASN A 4 16.33 10.99 -7.26
C ASN A 4 15.08 11.80 -6.86
N GLY A 5 13.91 11.50 -7.45
CA GLY A 5 12.64 12.19 -7.14
C GLY A 5 11.76 11.53 -6.06
N TRP A 6 11.97 10.26 -5.71
CA TRP A 6 11.04 9.51 -4.85
C TRP A 6 11.72 8.78 -3.68
N LYS A 7 13.04 8.53 -3.77
CA LYS A 7 13.80 7.78 -2.76
C LYS A 7 14.07 8.55 -1.46
N ASN A 8 13.91 9.88 -1.46
CA ASN A 8 14.27 10.75 -0.33
C ASN A 8 13.09 11.55 0.23
N CYS A 9 11.88 11.38 -0.31
CA CYS A 9 10.72 12.19 0.08
C CYS A 9 9.85 11.52 1.14
N ILE A 10 9.98 10.20 1.32
CA ILE A 10 9.28 9.43 2.33
C ILE A 10 10.35 8.81 3.23
N PRO A 11 10.43 9.14 4.53
CA PRO A 11 11.41 8.57 5.47
C PRO A 11 11.12 7.10 5.82
N GLY A 12 10.56 6.33 4.89
CA GLY A 12 10.16 4.94 5.03
C GLY A 12 10.98 4.01 4.14
N ARG A 13 11.39 2.86 4.69
CA ARG A 13 12.06 1.80 3.94
C ARG A 13 11.04 0.75 3.54
N TRP A 14 10.65 0.76 2.26
CA TRP A 14 9.88 -0.32 1.65
C TRP A 14 10.57 -1.66 1.91
N LYS A 15 9.86 -2.64 2.45
CA LYS A 15 10.37 -4.01 2.63
C LYS A 15 9.90 -4.87 1.49
N GLU A 16 8.60 -5.09 1.40
CA GLU A 16 7.94 -5.96 0.43
C GLU A 16 6.61 -5.32 -0.01
N ILE A 17 6.16 -5.66 -1.21
CA ILE A 17 4.90 -5.22 -1.81
C ILE A 17 4.21 -6.48 -2.31
N HIS A 18 3.09 -6.84 -1.67
CA HIS A 18 2.28 -7.99 -2.06
C HIS A 18 1.05 -7.52 -2.83
N VAL A 19 0.89 -8.02 -4.04
CA VAL A 19 -0.27 -7.76 -4.89
C VAL A 19 -1.07 -9.05 -5.00
N ILE A 20 -2.35 -9.01 -4.63
CA ILE A 20 -3.26 -10.16 -4.67
C ILE A 20 -4.15 -10.03 -5.91
N ASN A 21 -4.60 -11.17 -6.46
CA ASN A 21 -5.48 -11.28 -7.62
C ASN A 21 -4.79 -10.90 -8.94
N GLU A 22 -4.09 -11.89 -9.52
CA GLU A 22 -3.34 -11.77 -10.76
C GLU A 22 -4.20 -11.63 -12.03
N SER A 23 -5.03 -10.59 -12.12
CA SER A 23 -5.76 -10.34 -13.36
C SER A 23 -4.81 -10.22 -14.57
N ILE A 24 -5.25 -10.66 -15.74
CA ILE A 24 -4.48 -10.55 -17.00
C ILE A 24 -4.01 -9.10 -17.22
N LEU A 25 -4.85 -8.14 -16.85
CA LEU A 25 -4.52 -6.71 -16.89
C LEU A 25 -3.36 -6.35 -15.96
N MET A 26 -3.35 -6.87 -14.72
CA MET A 26 -2.26 -6.64 -13.77
C MET A 26 -0.93 -7.20 -14.27
N LYS A 27 -0.93 -8.41 -14.86
CA LYS A 27 0.27 -9.00 -15.48
C LYS A 27 0.80 -8.12 -16.62
N ALA A 28 -0.09 -7.63 -17.49
CA ALA A 28 0.28 -6.73 -18.58
C ALA A 28 0.86 -5.42 -18.04
N ALA A 29 0.20 -4.79 -17.07
CA ALA A 29 0.67 -3.56 -16.42
C ALA A 29 2.04 -3.76 -15.76
N TRP A 30 2.24 -4.86 -15.02
CA TRP A 30 3.53 -5.19 -14.41
C TRP A 30 4.63 -5.40 -15.45
N ASN A 31 4.32 -6.07 -16.56
CA ASN A 31 5.26 -6.28 -17.65
C ASN A 31 5.72 -4.96 -18.28
N ILE A 32 4.88 -3.94 -18.32
CA ILE A 32 5.28 -2.60 -18.77
C ILE A 32 6.07 -1.88 -17.66
N LEU A 33 5.50 -1.81 -16.46
CA LEU A 33 6.05 -1.04 -15.33
C LEU A 33 7.43 -1.53 -14.89
N LYS A 34 7.66 -2.84 -14.88
CA LYS A 34 8.92 -3.43 -14.39
C LYS A 34 10.15 -2.86 -15.11
N HIS A 35 10.05 -2.47 -16.37
CA HIS A 35 11.18 -1.89 -17.11
C HIS A 35 11.68 -0.57 -16.51
N PHE A 36 10.80 0.18 -15.84
CA PHE A 36 11.12 1.46 -15.21
C PHE A 36 11.61 1.31 -13.77
N LEU A 37 11.49 0.12 -13.17
CA LEU A 37 11.85 -0.15 -11.79
C LEU A 37 13.29 -0.64 -11.65
N THR A 38 13.96 -0.22 -10.58
CA THR A 38 15.28 -0.76 -10.21
C THR A 38 15.17 -2.20 -9.75
N GLN A 39 16.24 -3.00 -9.88
CA GLN A 39 16.28 -4.40 -9.41
C GLN A 39 15.80 -4.54 -7.95
N LYS A 40 16.28 -3.64 -7.08
CA LYS A 40 15.84 -3.55 -5.67
C LYS A 40 14.33 -3.45 -5.45
N ILE A 41 13.57 -2.83 -6.37
CA ILE A 41 12.11 -2.75 -6.25
C ILE A 41 11.47 -4.00 -6.85
N LYS A 42 11.99 -4.49 -7.98
CA LYS A 42 11.53 -5.74 -8.60
C LYS A 42 11.60 -6.91 -7.63
N ASP A 43 12.70 -7.05 -6.90
CA ASP A 43 12.92 -8.13 -5.92
C ASP A 43 11.97 -8.05 -4.72
N ARG A 44 11.27 -6.93 -4.54
CA ARG A 44 10.36 -6.68 -3.41
C ARG A 44 8.89 -6.79 -3.79
N VAL A 45 8.58 -6.88 -5.09
CA VAL A 45 7.20 -7.04 -5.56
C VAL A 45 6.91 -8.51 -5.73
N ILE A 46 5.93 -9.00 -4.98
CA ILE A 46 5.46 -10.39 -5.01
C ILE A 46 4.00 -10.34 -5.45
N ILE A 47 3.70 -11.03 -6.55
CA ILE A 47 2.35 -11.10 -7.11
C ILE A 47 1.80 -12.48 -6.79
N HIS A 48 0.71 -12.49 -6.03
CA HIS A 48 0.02 -13.68 -5.56
C HIS A 48 -1.17 -13.97 -6.46
N SER A 49 -1.38 -15.26 -6.75
CA SER A 49 -2.54 -15.66 -7.54
C SER A 49 -3.78 -15.72 -6.68
N GLU A 50 -3.65 -16.37 -5.52
CA GLU A 50 -4.73 -16.58 -4.58
C GLU A 50 -4.49 -15.80 -3.27
N PRO A 51 -5.55 -15.34 -2.59
CA PRO A 51 -5.41 -14.70 -1.28
C PRO A 51 -4.76 -15.60 -0.22
N SER A 52 -4.86 -16.92 -0.37
CA SER A 52 -4.25 -17.90 0.53
C SER A 52 -2.73 -17.79 0.59
N ASP A 53 -2.08 -17.38 -0.50
CA ASP A 53 -0.63 -17.24 -0.60
C ASP A 53 -0.12 -16.14 0.35
N LEU A 54 -1.00 -15.23 0.78
CA LEU A 54 -0.69 -14.19 1.74
C LEU A 54 -0.41 -14.74 3.14
N PHE A 55 -0.95 -15.91 3.49
CA PHE A 55 -0.77 -16.53 4.80
C PHE A 55 0.64 -17.05 5.06
N ASP A 56 1.43 -17.24 4.00
CA ASP A 56 2.85 -17.60 4.12
C ASP A 56 3.71 -16.41 4.57
N TYR A 57 3.20 -15.18 4.43
CA TYR A 57 3.91 -13.95 4.76
C TYR A 57 3.33 -13.24 6.00
N PHE A 58 2.02 -13.36 6.21
CA PHE A 58 1.30 -12.64 7.25
C PHE A 58 0.35 -13.55 8.02
N PRO A 59 0.21 -13.38 9.34
CA PRO A 59 -0.74 -14.15 10.12
C PRO A 59 -2.18 -13.82 9.72
N ARG A 60 -3.08 -14.81 9.79
CA ARG A 60 -4.51 -14.62 9.44
C ARG A 60 -5.19 -13.52 10.27
N SER A 61 -4.71 -13.26 11.48
CA SER A 61 -5.27 -12.27 12.42
C SER A 61 -5.19 -10.83 11.92
N ILE A 62 -4.27 -10.51 11.02
CA ILE A 62 -4.11 -9.15 10.48
C ILE A 62 -4.69 -9.00 9.07
N ILE A 63 -5.15 -10.10 8.47
CA ILE A 63 -5.71 -10.11 7.13
C ILE A 63 -7.24 -9.99 7.24
N PRO A 64 -7.88 -9.09 6.47
CA PRO A 64 -9.34 -8.98 6.43
C PRO A 64 -10.03 -10.29 6.07
N THR A 65 -11.21 -10.53 6.64
CA THR A 65 -12.03 -11.73 6.36
C THR A 65 -12.36 -11.90 4.87
N GLN A 66 -12.53 -10.81 4.12
CA GLN A 66 -12.74 -10.83 2.65
C GLN A 66 -11.59 -11.46 1.85
N TYR A 67 -10.39 -11.54 2.43
CA TYR A 67 -9.22 -12.22 1.84
C TYR A 67 -8.91 -13.56 2.54
N GLY A 68 -9.86 -14.10 3.31
CA GLY A 68 -9.73 -15.38 4.02
C GLY A 68 -9.00 -15.31 5.38
N GLY A 69 -8.71 -14.11 5.87
CA GLY A 69 -8.17 -13.90 7.21
C GLY A 69 -9.25 -13.87 8.30
N THR A 70 -8.90 -13.40 9.49
CA THR A 70 -9.82 -13.31 10.65
C THR A 70 -10.00 -11.88 11.16
N LEU A 71 -9.46 -10.87 10.48
CA LEU A 71 -9.67 -9.47 10.85
C LEU A 71 -11.07 -9.03 10.39
N LEU A 72 -11.97 -8.85 11.35
CA LEU A 72 -13.37 -8.45 11.13
C LEU A 72 -13.50 -6.93 10.94
N ASP A 73 -12.92 -6.17 11.87
CA ASP A 73 -12.93 -4.71 11.87
C ASP A 73 -11.66 -4.20 11.18
N HIS A 74 -11.80 -3.87 9.90
CA HIS A 74 -10.74 -3.29 9.09
C HIS A 74 -11.07 -1.86 8.68
N ASP A 75 -11.98 -1.21 9.41
CA ASP A 75 -12.36 0.15 9.13
C ASP A 75 -11.14 1.08 9.32
N MET A 76 -10.79 1.78 8.24
CA MET A 76 -9.70 2.74 8.22
C MET A 76 -10.14 4.10 8.76
N GLU A 77 -11.44 4.34 8.98
CA GLU A 77 -11.99 5.64 9.35
C GLU A 77 -11.31 6.23 10.59
N ASP A 78 -11.24 5.49 11.70
CA ASP A 78 -10.59 5.98 12.93
C ASP A 78 -9.09 6.22 12.74
N TRP A 79 -8.40 5.38 11.96
CA TRP A 79 -6.99 5.58 11.65
C TRP A 79 -6.78 6.84 10.79
N ILE A 80 -7.58 7.02 9.73
CA ILE A 80 -7.55 8.19 8.84
C ILE A 80 -7.84 9.44 9.67
N ARG A 81 -8.87 9.42 10.52
CA ARG A 81 -9.22 10.53 11.41
C ARG A 81 -8.07 10.88 12.35
N ARG A 82 -7.41 9.89 12.96
CA ARG A 82 -6.23 10.12 13.81
C ARG A 82 -5.04 10.67 13.04
N ALA A 83 -4.73 10.11 11.87
CA ALA A 83 -3.64 10.57 11.01
C ALA A 83 -3.85 12.04 10.56
N ASN A 84 -5.09 12.44 10.36
CA ASN A 84 -5.46 13.77 9.88
C ASN A 84 -5.67 14.81 11.00
N ARG A 85 -5.71 14.41 12.27
CA ARG A 85 -5.96 15.28 13.43
C ARG A 85 -5.01 16.49 13.51
N GLU A 86 -3.75 16.32 13.09
CA GLU A 86 -2.74 17.40 13.11
C GLU A 86 -2.75 18.26 11.83
N GLN A 87 -3.46 17.84 10.77
CA GLN A 87 -3.68 18.65 9.57
C GLN A 87 -4.73 19.75 9.79
N GLU A 88 -5.69 19.53 10.68
CA GLU A 88 -6.69 20.55 11.06
C GLU A 88 -6.03 21.77 11.73
N LYS A 89 -4.93 21.57 12.48
CA LYS A 89 -4.23 22.64 13.22
C LYS A 89 -3.27 23.47 12.36
N ASN A 90 -2.83 22.95 11.20
CA ASN A 90 -1.79 23.56 10.37
C ASN A 90 -2.27 23.83 8.94
N SER A 91 -3.55 24.23 8.76
CA SER A 91 -4.08 24.60 7.45
C SER A 91 -3.55 25.97 7.01
N ILE A 92 -2.34 26.01 6.46
CA ILE A 92 -1.95 27.11 5.58
C ILE A 92 -2.74 26.90 4.26
N GLN A 93 -3.99 27.40 4.23
CA GLN A 93 -4.86 27.46 3.04
C GLN A 93 -5.04 26.13 2.25
N GLY A 94 -4.94 24.97 2.92
CA GLY A 94 -5.26 23.67 2.31
C GLY A 94 -6.77 23.42 2.24
N GLN A 95 -7.24 22.67 1.23
CA GLN A 95 -8.65 22.28 1.14
C GLN A 95 -9.11 21.51 2.38
N PRO A 96 -10.35 21.71 2.85
CA PRO A 96 -10.88 20.99 3.99
C PRO A 96 -10.91 19.48 3.71
N ASN A 97 -10.54 18.71 4.70
CA ASN A 97 -10.49 17.26 4.61
C ASN A 97 -11.92 16.70 4.68
N PHE A 98 -12.32 15.89 3.69
CA PHE A 98 -13.66 15.29 3.62
C PHE A 98 -13.99 14.36 4.80
N TYR A 99 -13.01 13.98 5.61
CA TYR A 99 -13.15 13.08 6.77
C TYR A 99 -13.17 13.80 8.13
N SER A 100 -13.32 15.12 8.17
CA SER A 100 -13.56 15.84 9.42
C SER A 100 -15.05 15.79 9.78
N CYS A 101 -15.48 14.76 10.51
CA CYS A 101 -16.73 14.78 11.28
C CYS A 101 -16.41 14.85 12.78
#